data_AF-A0A7W9AR89-F1
#
_entry.id   AF-A0A7W9AR89-F1
#
_cell.length_a   1.000
_cell.length_b   1.000
_cell.length_c   1.000
_cell.angle_alpha   90.00
_cell.angle_beta   90.00
_cell.angle_gamma   90.00
#
_symmetry.space_group_name_H-M   'P 1'
#
loop_
_entity.id
_entity.type
_entity.pdbx_description
1 polymer ?
#
loop_
_entity_poly.entity_id
_entity_poly.type
_entity_poly.pdbx_seq_one_letter_code
_entity_poly.pdbx_strand_id
1 'polypeptide(L)'
;MSDRDRLYASLATARAAGVSTTRAARLLDAGGRAGSLEDLLAWPLWPALPDEGRERVWRLTALIAARDTLPEVIDGATLRGLAAAVGEDRLEAVLDLPPGGDAALPPAEGLGETGRRIAEAALPAALAARMDVPADHGDPAPVAAAEAIAV
;
A
#
# COMPACT_ATOMS: atom_id res chain seq x y z
N MET A 1 22.12 -23.71 -17.94
CA MET A 1 21.48 -23.26 -16.67
C MET A 1 20.12 -22.69 -17.04
N SER A 2 19.06 -23.41 -16.68
CA SER A 2 17.68 -23.07 -17.06
C SER A 2 17.22 -21.82 -16.30
N ASP A 3 16.28 -21.04 -16.86
CA ASP A 3 15.68 -19.89 -16.13
C ASP A 3 15.05 -20.33 -14.80
N ARG A 4 14.64 -21.61 -14.73
CA ARG A 4 14.16 -22.27 -13.51
C ARG A 4 15.25 -22.38 -12.43
N ASP A 5 16.50 -22.65 -12.81
CA ASP A 5 17.62 -22.79 -11.87
C ASP A 5 18.02 -21.44 -11.27
N ARG A 6 17.94 -20.36 -12.06
CA ARG A 6 18.15 -18.98 -11.58
C ARG A 6 17.07 -18.54 -10.60
N LEU A 7 15.83 -18.94 -10.86
CA LEU A 7 14.68 -18.67 -9.99
C LEU A 7 14.85 -19.35 -8.63
N TYR A 8 15.24 -20.63 -8.63
CA TYR A 8 15.51 -21.35 -7.38
C TYR A 8 16.70 -20.78 -6.60
N ALA A 9 17.76 -20.34 -7.29
CA ALA A 9 18.90 -19.68 -6.65
C ALA A 9 18.52 -18.32 -6.05
N SER A 10 17.69 -17.52 -6.73
CA SER A 10 17.18 -16.24 -6.22
C SER A 10 16.28 -16.43 -4.99
N LEU A 11 15.41 -17.44 -5.02
CA LEU A 11 14.54 -17.78 -3.89
C LEU A 11 15.33 -18.31 -2.67
N ALA A 12 16.40 -19.08 -2.90
CA ALA A 12 17.26 -19.56 -1.82
C ALA A 12 18.01 -18.41 -1.12
N THR A 13 18.49 -17.43 -1.89
CA THR A 13 19.15 -16.22 -1.36
C THR A 13 18.17 -15.33 -0.59
N ALA A 14 16.95 -15.13 -1.10
CA ALA A 14 15.90 -14.40 -0.40
C ALA A 14 15.53 -15.06 0.95
N ARG A 15 15.48 -16.40 0.99
CA ARG A 15 15.23 -17.17 2.21
C ARG A 15 16.35 -17.05 3.24
N ALA A 16 17.61 -17.00 2.80
CA ALA A 16 18.77 -16.80 3.67
C ALA A 16 18.85 -15.38 4.25
N ALA A 17 18.24 -14.39 3.58
CA ALA A 17 18.17 -13.00 4.02
C ALA A 17 16.93 -12.66 4.88
N GLY A 18 16.13 -13.66 5.28
CA GLY A 18 14.92 -13.44 6.10
C GLY A 18 13.74 -12.81 5.34
N VAL A 19 13.81 -12.71 4.01
CA VAL A 19 12.73 -12.19 3.17
C VAL A 19 11.68 -13.28 3.03
N SER A 20 10.52 -13.07 3.64
CA SER A 20 9.37 -13.98 3.56
C SER A 20 9.12 -14.38 2.11
N THR A 21 9.32 -15.67 1.82
CA THR A 21 9.15 -16.34 0.52
C THR A 21 7.77 -16.15 -0.10
N THR A 22 6.81 -15.55 0.62
CA THR A 22 5.46 -15.27 0.17
C THR A 22 5.36 -14.02 -0.71
N ARG A 23 6.24 -13.01 -0.51
CA ARG A 23 6.17 -11.68 -1.18
C ARG A 23 6.54 -11.75 -2.66
N ALA A 24 7.70 -12.32 -2.98
CA ALA A 24 8.17 -12.45 -4.36
C ALA A 24 7.44 -13.57 -5.13
N ALA A 25 7.09 -14.68 -4.47
CA ALA A 25 6.50 -15.85 -5.14
C ALA A 25 5.10 -15.56 -5.71
N ARG A 26 4.25 -14.82 -4.98
CA ARG A 26 2.89 -14.48 -5.47
C ARG A 26 2.89 -13.58 -6.70
N LEU A 27 3.88 -12.71 -6.82
CA LEU A 27 4.01 -11.77 -7.95
C LEU A 27 4.76 -12.37 -9.15
N LEU A 28 5.66 -13.34 -8.90
CA LEU A 28 6.36 -14.09 -9.94
C LEU A 28 5.48 -15.15 -10.62
N ASP A 29 4.50 -15.74 -9.91
CA ASP A 29 3.53 -16.69 -10.48
C ASP A 29 2.63 -16.05 -11.55
N ALA A 30 2.53 -14.72 -11.56
CA ALA A 30 1.88 -13.94 -12.62
C ALA A 30 2.77 -13.75 -13.88
N GLY A 31 3.85 -14.52 -14.06
CA GLY A 31 4.51 -14.73 -15.35
C GLY A 31 5.42 -13.61 -15.88
N GLY A 32 5.95 -12.72 -15.04
CA GLY A 32 6.86 -11.65 -15.46
C GLY A 32 8.31 -11.82 -15.02
N ARG A 33 9.26 -11.30 -15.82
CA ARG A 33 10.60 -10.98 -15.32
C ARG A 33 10.46 -9.85 -14.30
N ALA A 34 10.55 -10.18 -13.01
CA ALA A 34 10.83 -9.17 -12.00
C ALA A 34 12.15 -8.45 -12.34
N GLY A 35 12.26 -7.18 -11.94
CA GLY A 35 13.54 -6.47 -11.93
C GLY A 35 14.55 -7.11 -10.98
N SER A 36 15.49 -6.31 -10.49
CA SER A 36 16.39 -6.75 -9.43
C SER A 36 15.63 -7.19 -8.17
N LEU A 37 16.29 -7.96 -7.28
CA LEU A 37 15.70 -8.34 -5.99
C LEU A 37 15.31 -7.11 -5.14
N GLU A 38 16.06 -6.02 -5.30
CA GLU A 38 15.80 -4.74 -4.64
C GLU A 38 14.46 -4.13 -5.10
N ASP A 39 14.16 -4.18 -6.40
CA ASP A 39 12.89 -3.71 -6.94
C ASP A 39 11.70 -4.47 -6.32
N LEU A 40 11.84 -5.79 -6.16
CA LEU A 40 10.80 -6.62 -5.54
C LEU A 40 10.57 -6.31 -4.05
N LEU A 41 11.61 -5.86 -3.34
CA LEU A 41 11.48 -5.49 -1.93
C LEU A 41 10.77 -4.15 -1.76
N ALA A 42 10.85 -3.27 -2.75
CA ALA A 42 10.18 -1.97 -2.77
C ALA A 42 8.72 -2.02 -3.25
N TRP A 43 8.24 -3.15 -3.76
CA TRP A 43 6.86 -3.26 -4.23
C TRP A 43 5.86 -3.31 -3.07
N PRO A 44 4.73 -2.57 -3.17
CA PRO A 44 3.67 -2.63 -2.19
C PRO A 44 3.02 -4.03 -2.15
N LEU A 45 2.51 -4.40 -0.99
CA LEU A 45 1.88 -5.69 -0.72
C LEU A 45 0.40 -5.74 -1.11
N TRP A 46 -0.28 -4.59 -1.10
CA TRP A 46 -1.71 -4.50 -1.30
C TRP A 46 -2.21 -5.19 -2.59
N PRO A 47 -1.50 -5.20 -3.74
CA PRO A 47 -2.03 -5.85 -4.94
C PRO A 47 -2.27 -7.36 -4.75
N ALA A 48 -1.54 -7.99 -3.83
CA ALA A 48 -1.65 -9.41 -3.52
C ALA A 48 -2.60 -9.72 -2.34
N LEU A 49 -3.24 -8.71 -1.74
CA LEU A 49 -4.22 -8.89 -0.68
C LEU A 49 -5.60 -9.28 -1.25
N PRO A 50 -6.44 -9.97 -0.46
CA PRO A 50 -7.87 -10.11 -0.75
C PRO A 50 -8.58 -8.75 -0.81
N ASP A 51 -9.76 -8.69 -1.43
CA ASP A 51 -10.53 -7.45 -1.66
C ASP A 51 -10.71 -6.61 -0.39
N GLU A 52 -11.10 -7.23 0.73
CA GLU A 52 -11.28 -6.55 2.01
C GLU A 52 -9.97 -5.96 2.55
N GLY A 53 -8.84 -6.65 2.32
CA GLY A 53 -7.51 -6.17 2.69
C GLY A 53 -7.07 -4.99 1.83
N ARG A 54 -7.37 -5.03 0.52
CA ARG A 54 -7.10 -3.92 -0.41
C ARG A 54 -7.89 -2.67 -0.05
N GLU A 55 -9.20 -2.83 0.14
CA GLU A 55 -10.09 -1.74 0.54
C GLU A 55 -9.64 -1.09 1.85
N ARG A 56 -9.19 -1.89 2.82
CA ARG A 56 -8.64 -1.37 4.07
C ARG A 56 -7.39 -0.53 3.84
N VAL A 57 -6.42 -1.05 3.07
CA VAL A 57 -5.20 -0.30 2.74
C VAL A 57 -5.56 1.00 2.04
N TRP A 58 -6.46 0.98 1.05
CA TRP A 58 -6.86 2.20 0.35
C TRP A 58 -7.44 3.25 1.29
N ARG A 59 -8.40 2.89 2.15
CA ARG A 59 -8.98 3.86 3.10
C ARG A 59 -7.93 4.47 4.02
N LEU A 60 -6.98 3.66 4.50
CA LEU A 60 -5.87 4.14 5.32
C LEU A 60 -4.92 5.04 4.52
N THR A 61 -4.59 4.70 3.28
CA THR A 61 -3.78 5.52 2.39
C THR A 61 -4.37 6.92 2.23
N ALA A 62 -5.67 7.03 1.98
CA ALA A 62 -6.35 8.33 1.87
C ALA A 62 -6.29 9.13 3.17
N LEU A 63 -6.52 8.45 4.30
CA LEU A 63 -6.52 9.08 5.62
C LEU A 63 -5.13 9.59 6.02
N ILE A 64 -4.08 8.81 5.74
CA ILE A 64 -2.69 9.17 6.00
C ILE A 64 -2.25 10.30 5.08
N ALA A 65 -2.63 10.27 3.80
CA ALA A 65 -2.31 11.35 2.87
C ALA A 65 -2.98 12.68 3.26
N ALA A 66 -4.05 12.65 4.04
CA ALA A 66 -4.75 13.83 4.56
C ALA A 66 -4.46 14.09 6.05
N ARG A 67 -3.45 13.46 6.64
CA ARG A 67 -3.27 13.44 8.10
C ARG A 67 -3.05 14.82 8.68
N ASP A 68 -2.32 15.71 8.01
CA ASP A 68 -2.09 17.05 8.53
C ASP A 68 -3.31 17.98 8.37
N THR A 69 -4.31 17.60 7.55
CA THR A 69 -5.58 18.33 7.44
C THR A 69 -6.64 17.80 8.41
N LEU A 70 -6.47 16.61 8.99
CA LEU A 70 -7.39 16.05 10.00
C LEU A 70 -7.66 16.98 11.21
N PRO A 71 -6.65 17.66 11.79
CA PRO A 71 -6.88 18.57 12.91
C PRO A 71 -7.70 19.81 12.56
N GLU A 72 -7.91 20.11 11.28
CA GLU A 72 -8.73 21.25 10.84
C GLU A 72 -10.22 20.89 10.78
N VAL A 73 -10.56 19.58 10.72
CA VAL A 73 -11.92 19.06 10.52
C VAL A 73 -12.46 18.42 11.82
N ILE A 74 -12.16 19.03 12.97
CA ILE A 74 -12.56 18.52 14.30
C ILE A 74 -14.05 18.80 14.54
N ASP A 75 -14.90 18.04 13.87
CA ASP A 75 -16.25 17.78 14.34
C ASP A 75 -16.39 16.28 14.68
N GLY A 76 -17.07 16.00 15.80
CA GLY A 76 -17.19 14.64 16.31
C GLY A 76 -18.06 13.72 15.45
N ALA A 77 -18.81 14.21 14.47
CA ALA A 77 -19.53 13.37 13.53
C ALA A 77 -18.58 12.85 12.44
N THR A 78 -17.71 13.71 11.91
CA THR A 78 -16.69 13.36 10.93
C THR A 78 -15.72 12.32 11.49
N LEU A 79 -15.18 12.53 12.70
CA LEU A 79 -14.28 11.55 13.34
C LEU A 79 -14.95 10.17 13.54
N ARG A 80 -16.22 10.14 13.94
CA ARG A 80 -16.98 8.90 14.07
C ARG A 80 -17.19 8.21 12.72
N GLY A 81 -17.43 8.96 11.64
CA GLY A 81 -17.54 8.43 10.29
C GLY A 81 -16.23 7.80 9.81
N LEU A 82 -15.10 8.48 10.03
CA LEU A 82 -13.76 7.96 9.70
C LEU A 82 -13.44 6.70 10.51
N ALA A 83 -13.68 6.72 11.83
CA ALA A 83 -13.49 5.56 12.70
C ALA A 83 -14.36 4.37 12.27
N ALA A 84 -15.61 4.59 11.87
CA ALA A 84 -16.47 3.53 11.34
C ALA A 84 -15.94 2.95 10.02
N ALA A 85 -15.27 3.76 9.20
CA ALA A 85 -14.74 3.32 7.91
C ALA A 85 -13.42 2.53 8.02
N VAL A 86 -12.54 2.87 8.96
CA VAL A 86 -11.18 2.29 9.09
C VAL A 86 -10.95 1.45 10.35
N GLY A 87 -11.81 1.60 11.36
CA GLY A 87 -11.63 1.10 12.73
C GLY A 87 -10.96 2.13 13.64
N GLU A 88 -11.42 2.18 14.89
CA GLU A 88 -10.96 3.15 15.91
C GLU A 88 -9.46 3.01 16.19
N ASP A 89 -8.98 1.81 16.49
CA ASP A 89 -7.55 1.53 16.75
C ASP A 89 -6.64 1.98 15.60
N ARG A 90 -7.12 1.87 14.36
CA ARG A 90 -6.34 2.26 13.18
C ARG A 90 -6.37 3.77 12.95
N LEU A 91 -7.49 4.42 13.25
CA LEU A 91 -7.56 5.87 13.23
C LEU A 91 -6.59 6.46 14.25
N GLU A 92 -6.54 5.91 15.47
CA GLU A 92 -5.57 6.32 16.50
C GLU A 92 -4.13 6.12 16.01
N ALA A 93 -3.81 4.95 15.44
CA ALA A 93 -2.49 4.69 14.87
C ALA A 93 -2.09 5.69 13.76
N VAL A 94 -3.04 6.19 12.96
CA VAL A 94 -2.77 7.22 11.95
C VAL A 94 -2.49 8.58 12.58
N LEU A 95 -3.19 8.93 13.66
CA LEU A 95 -2.97 10.20 14.37
C LEU A 95 -1.59 10.25 15.04
N ASP A 96 -1.10 9.09 15.50
CA ASP A 96 0.22 8.90 16.10
C ASP A 96 1.39 8.93 15.11
N LEU A 97 1.12 8.89 13.80
CA LEU A 97 2.17 9.02 12.80
C LEU A 97 2.84 10.40 12.87
N PRO A 98 4.14 10.49 12.50
CA PRO A 98 4.80 11.78 12.28
C PRO A 98 3.99 12.66 11.30
N PRO A 99 4.07 14.00 11.42
CA PRO A 99 3.44 14.90 10.47
C PRO A 99 3.81 14.56 9.02
N GLY A 100 2.82 14.65 8.14
CA GLY A 100 2.92 14.29 6.74
C GLY A 100 1.55 14.09 6.12
N GLY A 101 1.43 14.39 4.82
CA GLY A 101 0.18 14.29 4.08
C GLY A 101 -0.66 15.57 4.19
N ASP A 102 -0.58 16.39 3.16
CA ASP A 102 -1.29 17.66 3.01
C ASP A 102 -2.50 17.57 2.07
N ALA A 103 -2.90 16.36 1.67
CA ALA A 103 -4.04 16.17 0.81
C ALA A 103 -5.34 16.61 1.50
N ALA A 104 -6.30 17.05 0.69
CA ALA A 104 -7.64 17.36 1.18
C ALA A 104 -8.30 16.08 1.71
N LEU A 105 -8.84 16.15 2.93
CA LEU A 105 -9.55 15.04 3.55
C LEU A 105 -10.83 14.71 2.76
N PRO A 106 -10.95 13.51 2.16
CA PRO A 106 -12.18 13.10 1.51
C PRO A 106 -13.26 12.76 2.55
N PRO A 107 -14.55 12.79 2.18
CA PRO A 107 -15.61 12.24 3.02
C PRO A 107 -15.39 10.74 3.27
N ALA A 108 -15.93 10.23 4.39
CA ALA A 108 -15.71 8.84 4.82
C ALA A 108 -16.09 7.81 3.74
N GLU A 109 -17.18 8.06 2.99
CA GLU A 109 -17.64 7.19 1.90
C GLU A 109 -16.70 7.21 0.69
N GLY A 110 -15.89 8.27 0.54
CA GLY A 110 -14.95 8.48 -0.56
C GLY A 110 -13.52 8.05 -0.26
N LEU A 111 -13.23 7.56 0.96
CA LEU A 111 -11.88 7.14 1.38
C LEU A 111 -11.33 6.02 0.50
N GLY A 112 -12.12 4.99 0.21
CA GLY A 112 -11.67 3.84 -0.58
C GLY A 112 -11.25 4.24 -2.00
N GLU A 113 -12.09 4.99 -2.70
CA GLU A 113 -11.81 5.46 -4.06
C GLU A 113 -10.61 6.42 -4.12
N THR A 114 -10.55 7.37 -3.19
CA THR A 114 -9.43 8.33 -3.12
C THR A 114 -8.12 7.62 -2.81
N GLY A 115 -8.16 6.69 -1.86
CA GLY A 115 -7.04 5.87 -1.47
C GLY A 115 -6.53 4.95 -2.57
N ARG A 116 -7.44 4.35 -3.34
CA ARG A 116 -7.10 3.55 -4.51
C ARG A 116 -6.33 4.38 -5.53
N ARG A 117 -6.81 5.57 -5.89
CA ARG A 117 -6.13 6.45 -6.85
C ARG A 117 -4.73 6.83 -6.38
N ILE A 118 -4.55 7.14 -5.09
CA ILE A 118 -3.23 7.43 -4.51
C ILE A 118 -2.33 6.19 -4.55
N ALA A 119 -2.87 5.03 -4.18
CA ALA A 119 -2.12 3.77 -4.13
C ALA A 119 -1.70 3.27 -5.51
N GLU A 120 -2.55 3.46 -6.53
CA GLU A 120 -2.26 3.13 -7.93
C GLU A 120 -1.23 4.08 -8.53
N ALA A 121 -1.32 5.39 -8.24
CA ALA A 121 -0.30 6.35 -8.64
C ALA A 121 1.08 5.96 -8.05
N ALA A 122 1.13 5.72 -6.73
CA ALA A 122 2.36 5.34 -6.04
C ALA A 122 2.97 3.98 -6.48
N LEU A 123 2.37 3.25 -7.42
CA LEU A 123 2.93 1.99 -7.90
C LEU A 123 4.26 2.23 -8.64
N PRO A 124 5.26 1.37 -8.39
CA PRO A 124 6.43 1.29 -9.25
C PRO A 124 6.01 1.05 -10.70
N ALA A 125 6.63 1.76 -11.66
CA ALA A 125 6.21 1.74 -13.07
C ALA A 125 6.12 0.33 -13.67
N ALA A 126 7.04 -0.57 -13.30
CA ALA A 126 7.03 -1.95 -13.74
C ALA A 126 5.81 -2.74 -13.24
N LEU A 127 5.30 -2.42 -12.04
CA LEU A 127 4.12 -3.05 -11.47
C LEU A 127 2.83 -2.40 -12.01
N ALA A 128 2.81 -1.07 -12.14
CA ALA A 128 1.70 -0.34 -12.77
C ALA A 128 1.40 -0.86 -14.19
N ALA A 129 2.44 -1.04 -15.01
CA ALA A 129 2.31 -1.60 -16.36
C ALA A 129 1.75 -3.03 -16.38
N ARG A 130 1.97 -3.83 -15.31
CA ARG A 130 1.44 -5.20 -15.20
C ARG A 130 -0.04 -5.22 -14.79
N MET A 131 -0.47 -4.21 -14.06
CA MET A 131 -1.84 -4.07 -13.59
C MET A 131 -2.72 -3.28 -14.57
N ASP A 132 -2.14 -2.82 -15.69
CA ASP A 132 -2.80 -1.95 -16.67
C ASP A 132 -3.33 -0.65 -16.04
N VAL A 133 -2.56 -0.10 -15.09
CA VAL A 133 -2.85 1.18 -14.42
C VAL A 133 -1.81 2.24 -14.77
N PRO A 134 -2.20 3.53 -14.81
CA PRO A 134 -1.26 4.61 -15.12
C PRO A 134 -0.15 4.67 -14.07
N ALA A 135 1.11 4.67 -14.52
CA ALA A 135 2.23 5.00 -13.66
C ALA A 135 2.29 6.52 -13.50
N ASP A 136 1.89 7.01 -12.33
CA ASP A 136 1.91 8.43 -11.99
C ASP A 136 2.73 8.56 -10.72
N HIS A 137 3.97 9.06 -10.77
CA HIS A 137 5.01 8.95 -9.72
C HIS A 137 4.64 9.62 -8.37
N GLY A 138 3.56 9.16 -7.74
CA GLY A 138 3.04 9.64 -6.48
C GLY A 138 3.91 9.16 -5.32
N ASP A 139 3.77 9.85 -4.19
CA ASP A 139 4.49 9.51 -2.97
C ASP A 139 4.07 8.13 -2.45
N PRO A 140 5.00 7.16 -2.31
CA PRO A 140 4.68 5.84 -1.77
C PRO A 140 4.57 5.83 -0.23
N ALA A 141 4.98 6.89 0.48
CA ALA A 141 5.00 6.91 1.94
C ALA A 141 3.62 6.64 2.58
N PRO A 142 2.50 7.23 2.11
CA PRO A 142 1.17 6.93 2.65
C PRO A 142 0.77 5.46 2.47
N VAL A 143 1.15 4.83 1.35
CA VAL A 143 0.84 3.42 1.07
C VAL A 143 1.64 2.51 1.98
N ALA A 144 2.94 2.77 2.15
CA ALA A 144 3.80 2.00 3.04
C ALA A 144 3.32 2.06 4.50
N ALA A 145 2.93 3.24 4.97
CA ALA A 145 2.36 3.41 6.31
C ALA A 145 1.00 2.71 6.45
N ALA A 146 0.13 2.80 5.45
CA ALA A 146 -1.16 2.10 5.43
C ALA A 146 -0.98 0.58 5.53
N GLU A 147 -0.03 0.01 4.80
CA GLU A 147 0.28 -1.43 4.87
C GLU A 147 0.82 -1.84 6.25
N ALA A 148 1.58 -0.98 6.92
CA ALA A 148 2.06 -1.26 8.28
C ALA A 148 0.94 -1.28 9.32
N ILE A 149 -0.11 -0.45 9.14
CA ILE A 149 -1.26 -0.33 10.07
C ILE A 149 -2.38 -1.35 9.74
N ALA A 150 -2.45 -1.83 8.50
CA ALA A 150 -3.52 -2.71 8.05
C ALA A 150 -3.40 -4.18 8.54
N VAL A 151 -2.18 -4.59 8.90
CA VAL A 151 -1.78 -5.95 9.34
C VAL A 151 -2.03 -6.13 10.83
#